data_AF-A0A8H3MHK4-F1
#
_entry.id   AF-A0A8H3MHK4-F1
#
_cell.length_a   1.000
_cell.length_b   1.000
_cell.length_c   1.000
_cell.angle_alpha   90.00
_cell.angle_beta   90.00
_cell.angle_gamma   90.00
#
_symmetry.space_group_name_H-M   'P 1'
#
loop_
_entity.id
_entity.type
_entity.pdbx_description
1 polymer ?
#
loop_
_entity_poly.entity_id
_entity_poly.type
_entity_poly.pdbx_seq_one_letter_code
_entity_poly.pdbx_strand_id
1 'polypeptide(L)'
;MTGILTPTFHVYYSKQLNQLPRSIKIDTWRRLTSRKHPLSIEQASSIHPEVEDLLNKAVGNYIKQKERQKMKPITSDCETSLRQENEELCISKQVLEKKIEELLDLQEQYKSREVAMTRSLEESGEKFSQLSDLVAFFKSIIPDTKKAITSAEKSIDLLENRCRNLEDIISVKDRKIVALVDQILSNTKHSDVTIEPEIYSSTHERKLWAKRRDESEYDLETRKKYTFRP
;
A
#
# COMPACT_ATOMS: atom_id res chain seq x y z
N MET A 1 48.89 -27.13 -64.45
CA MET A 1 48.95 -27.25 -62.97
C MET A 1 49.81 -26.12 -62.42
N THR A 2 49.21 -25.01 -61.98
CA THR A 2 49.93 -23.90 -61.33
C THR A 2 49.84 -24.09 -59.83
N GLY A 3 50.78 -24.86 -59.27
CA GLY A 3 50.96 -24.92 -57.82
C GLY A 3 51.24 -23.50 -57.28
N ILE A 4 50.61 -23.16 -56.15
CA ILE A 4 50.94 -21.95 -55.41
C ILE A 4 52.39 -22.12 -54.94
N LEU A 5 53.35 -21.62 -55.73
CA LEU A 5 54.76 -21.60 -55.36
C LEU A 5 54.92 -20.63 -54.19
N THR A 6 54.85 -21.16 -52.97
CA THR A 6 55.31 -20.45 -51.78
C THR A 6 56.81 -20.19 -51.94
N PRO A 7 57.26 -18.93 -51.94
CA PRO A 7 58.69 -18.64 -52.03
C PRO A 7 59.47 -19.25 -50.88
N THR A 8 60.46 -20.09 -51.17
CA THR A 8 61.33 -20.73 -50.17
C THR A 8 62.71 -20.05 -50.13
N PHE A 9 62.73 -18.74 -49.87
CA PHE A 9 63.99 -18.01 -49.75
C PHE A 9 64.81 -18.49 -48.55
N HIS A 10 66.14 -18.49 -48.68
CA HIS A 10 67.05 -18.74 -47.57
C HIS A 10 66.86 -17.74 -46.42
N VAL A 11 67.03 -18.20 -45.17
CA VAL A 11 66.90 -17.37 -43.95
C VAL A 11 67.85 -16.16 -43.95
N TYR A 12 68.99 -16.27 -44.63
CA TYR A 12 69.95 -15.18 -44.86
C TYR A 12 69.29 -13.89 -45.38
N TYR A 13 68.27 -14.00 -46.23
CA TYR A 13 67.56 -12.85 -46.81
C TYR A 13 66.42 -12.28 -45.96
N SER A 14 66.25 -12.75 -44.72
CA SER A 14 65.17 -12.33 -43.82
C SER A 14 65.08 -10.80 -43.66
N LYS A 15 66.22 -10.10 -43.64
CA LYS A 15 66.27 -8.63 -43.55
C LYS A 15 65.59 -7.93 -44.72
N GLN A 16 65.85 -8.37 -45.96
CA GLN A 16 65.20 -7.83 -47.16
C GLN A 16 63.73 -8.26 -47.23
N LEU A 17 63.45 -9.51 -46.88
CA LEU A 17 62.10 -10.05 -46.92
C LEU A 17 61.18 -9.35 -45.91
N ASN A 18 61.64 -9.01 -44.71
CA ASN A 18 60.81 -8.30 -43.73
C ASN A 18 60.40 -6.89 -44.18
N GLN A 19 61.09 -6.31 -45.15
CA GLN A 19 60.77 -5.00 -45.72
C GLN A 19 59.76 -5.07 -46.87
N LEU A 20 59.48 -6.26 -47.41
CA LEU A 20 58.64 -6.45 -48.58
C LEU A 20 57.26 -7.02 -48.23
N PRO A 21 56.17 -6.53 -48.86
CA PRO A 21 54.86 -7.18 -48.83
C PRO A 21 54.90 -8.58 -49.44
N ARG A 22 53.96 -9.43 -49.03
CA ARG A 22 53.86 -10.81 -49.52
C ARG A 22 53.73 -10.91 -51.05
N SER A 23 53.01 -10.00 -51.68
CA SER A 23 52.85 -9.94 -53.13
C SER A 23 54.18 -9.73 -53.87
N ILE A 24 55.04 -8.84 -53.37
CA ILE A 24 56.35 -8.55 -53.97
C ILE A 24 57.29 -9.74 -53.78
N LYS A 25 57.26 -10.42 -52.62
CA LYS A 25 58.05 -11.66 -52.40
C LYS A 25 57.73 -12.74 -53.42
N ILE A 26 56.44 -12.94 -53.71
CA ILE A 26 55.96 -13.93 -54.67
C ILE A 26 56.38 -13.55 -56.09
N ASP A 27 56.28 -12.28 -56.46
CA ASP A 27 56.70 -11.79 -57.79
C ASP A 27 58.22 -11.94 -57.99
N THR A 28 59.02 -11.56 -57.00
CA THR A 28 60.48 -11.75 -57.00
C THR A 28 60.85 -13.22 -57.16
N TRP A 29 60.20 -14.13 -56.42
CA TRP A 29 60.43 -15.57 -56.54
C TRP A 29 60.12 -16.12 -57.92
N ARG A 30 58.98 -15.69 -58.49
CA ARG A 30 58.59 -16.05 -59.86
C ARG A 30 59.64 -15.56 -60.87
N ARG A 31 60.18 -14.36 -60.69
CA ARG A 31 61.23 -13.82 -61.57
C ARG A 31 62.53 -14.63 -61.49
N LEU A 32 62.89 -15.17 -60.33
CA LEU A 32 64.10 -15.98 -60.16
C LEU A 32 63.97 -17.35 -60.83
N THR A 33 62.78 -17.94 -60.76
CA THR A 33 62.50 -19.32 -61.21
C THR A 33 61.93 -19.43 -62.63
N SER A 34 61.55 -18.30 -63.26
CA SER A 34 60.89 -18.29 -64.57
C SER A 34 61.51 -17.33 -65.60
N ARG A 35 62.71 -16.78 -65.33
CA ARG A 35 63.43 -15.91 -66.28
C ARG A 35 64.05 -16.67 -67.44
N LYS A 36 64.62 -15.93 -68.41
CA LYS A 36 65.34 -16.47 -69.59
C LYS A 36 66.47 -17.44 -69.20
N HIS A 37 67.10 -17.21 -68.04
CA HIS A 37 68.02 -18.12 -67.37
C HIS A 37 67.49 -18.33 -65.94
N PRO A 38 66.58 -19.30 -65.73
CA PRO A 38 65.98 -19.50 -64.42
C PRO A 38 67.00 -20.17 -63.49
N LEU A 39 67.08 -19.70 -62.25
CA LEU A 39 67.78 -20.44 -61.20
C LEU A 39 66.98 -21.71 -60.88
N SER A 40 67.68 -22.80 -60.59
CA SER A 40 67.01 -23.97 -60.03
C SER A 40 66.37 -23.60 -58.69
N ILE A 41 65.34 -24.34 -58.28
CA ILE A 41 64.68 -24.09 -57.00
C ILE A 41 65.69 -24.15 -55.84
N GLU A 42 66.67 -25.06 -55.92
CA GLU A 42 67.73 -25.20 -54.93
C GLU A 42 68.67 -23.99 -54.93
N GLN A 43 69.06 -23.47 -56.10
CA GLN A 43 69.89 -22.27 -56.21
C GLN A 43 69.15 -21.02 -55.73
N ALA A 44 67.86 -20.88 -56.05
CA ALA A 44 67.02 -19.77 -55.59
C ALA A 44 66.70 -19.84 -54.09
N SER A 45 66.70 -21.06 -53.51
CA SER A 45 66.51 -21.30 -52.07
C SER A 45 67.82 -21.24 -51.27
N SER A 46 68.97 -21.15 -51.95
CA SER A 46 70.32 -21.05 -51.35
C SER A 46 70.82 -19.60 -51.35
N ILE A 47 71.99 -19.36 -50.75
CA ILE A 47 72.67 -18.06 -50.77
C ILE A 47 73.30 -17.88 -52.16
N HIS A 48 72.64 -17.09 -53.01
CA HIS A 48 73.04 -16.86 -54.39
C HIS A 48 73.05 -15.35 -54.70
N PRO A 49 74.13 -14.81 -55.31
CA PRO A 49 74.28 -13.36 -55.49
C PRO A 49 73.15 -12.72 -56.32
N GLU A 50 72.65 -13.43 -57.34
CA GLU A 50 71.54 -12.93 -58.16
C GLU A 50 70.20 -12.83 -57.39
N VAL A 51 70.00 -13.68 -56.37
CA VAL A 51 68.83 -13.61 -55.48
C VAL A 51 68.92 -12.36 -54.61
N GLU A 52 70.12 -12.08 -54.09
CA GLU A 52 70.40 -10.91 -53.27
C GLU A 52 70.18 -9.60 -54.03
N ASP A 53 70.74 -9.48 -55.23
CA ASP A 53 70.60 -8.29 -56.08
C ASP A 53 69.14 -7.98 -56.42
N LEU A 54 68.37 -9.03 -56.75
CA LEU A 54 66.96 -8.87 -57.12
C LEU A 54 66.11 -8.46 -55.91
N LEU A 55 66.38 -9.04 -54.73
CA LEU A 55 65.73 -8.65 -53.48
C LEU A 55 66.07 -7.21 -53.08
N ASN A 56 67.35 -6.82 -53.14
CA ASN A 56 67.79 -5.45 -52.84
C ASN A 56 67.14 -4.43 -53.78
N LYS A 57 67.04 -4.76 -55.08
CA LYS A 57 66.34 -3.93 -56.07
C LYS A 57 64.83 -3.83 -55.78
N ALA A 58 64.19 -4.93 -55.40
CA ALA A 58 62.78 -4.94 -55.03
C ALA A 58 62.50 -4.09 -53.79
N VAL A 59 63.34 -4.20 -52.76
CA VAL A 59 63.28 -3.36 -51.53
C VAL A 59 63.41 -1.88 -51.90
N GLY A 60 64.44 -1.52 -52.67
CA GLY A 60 64.66 -0.13 -53.07
C GLY A 60 63.49 0.46 -53.87
N ASN A 61 62.89 -0.31 -54.78
CA ASN A 61 61.73 0.13 -55.54
C ASN A 61 60.48 0.30 -54.66
N TYR A 62 60.25 -0.63 -53.73
CA TYR A 62 59.11 -0.57 -52.82
C TYR A 62 59.18 0.67 -51.91
N ILE A 63 60.36 0.96 -51.34
CA ILE A 63 60.57 2.15 -50.52
C ILE A 63 60.30 3.43 -51.32
N LYS A 64 60.88 3.56 -52.54
CA LYS A 64 60.65 4.72 -53.41
C LYS A 64 59.16 4.92 -53.73
N GLN A 65 58.43 3.83 -53.97
CA GLN A 65 57.00 3.89 -54.26
C GLN A 65 56.20 4.31 -53.02
N LYS A 66 56.55 3.78 -51.84
CA LYS A 66 55.90 4.13 -50.57
C LYS A 66 56.08 5.62 -50.25
N GLU A 67 57.28 6.17 -50.46
CA GLU A 67 57.54 7.60 -50.25
C GLU A 67 56.75 8.48 -51.24
N ARG A 68 56.62 8.07 -52.51
CA ARG A 68 55.76 8.78 -53.48
C ARG A 68 54.28 8.78 -53.09
N GLN A 69 53.80 7.73 -52.43
CA GLN A 69 52.42 7.66 -51.96
C GLN A 69 52.18 8.56 -50.74
N LYS A 70 53.15 8.68 -49.83
CA LYS A 70 53.06 9.57 -48.66
C LYS A 70 53.00 11.05 -49.03
N MET A 71 53.60 11.46 -50.15
CA MET A 71 53.61 12.86 -50.59
C MET A 71 52.37 13.29 -51.38
N LYS A 72 51.35 12.43 -51.54
CA LYS A 72 50.08 12.88 -52.14
C LYS A 72 49.37 13.82 -51.14
N PRO A 73 49.14 15.09 -51.51
CA PRO A 73 48.32 15.98 -50.70
C PRO A 73 46.92 15.38 -50.58
N ILE A 74 46.34 15.45 -49.38
CA ILE A 74 44.91 15.23 -49.21
C ILE A 74 44.21 16.26 -50.11
N THR A 75 43.40 15.81 -51.05
CA THR A 75 42.66 16.71 -51.95
C THR A 75 41.72 17.58 -51.12
N SER A 76 41.55 18.85 -51.48
CA SER A 76 40.71 19.81 -50.73
C SER A 76 39.32 19.28 -50.40
N ASP A 77 38.75 18.47 -51.31
CA ASP A 77 37.43 17.87 -51.15
C ASP A 77 37.34 16.90 -49.96
N CYS A 78 38.42 16.18 -49.66
CA CYS A 78 38.51 15.28 -48.51
C CYS A 78 38.60 16.07 -47.20
N GLU A 79 39.33 17.19 -47.20
CA GLU A 79 39.46 18.06 -46.04
C GLU A 79 38.14 18.74 -45.67
N THR A 80 37.40 19.25 -46.67
CA THR A 80 36.05 19.81 -46.45
C THR A 80 35.06 18.76 -45.95
N SER A 81 35.10 17.53 -46.50
CA SER A 81 34.23 16.44 -46.06
C SER A 81 34.50 16.03 -44.60
N LEU A 82 35.78 15.90 -44.21
CA LEU A 82 36.17 15.57 -42.83
C LEU A 82 35.79 16.67 -41.85
N ARG A 83 35.83 17.94 -42.28
CA ARG A 83 35.43 19.07 -41.45
C ARG A 83 33.93 19.06 -41.17
N GLN A 84 33.12 18.81 -42.20
CA GLN A 84 31.67 18.68 -42.06
C GLN A 84 31.28 17.50 -41.15
N GLU A 85 31.90 16.33 -41.34
CA GLU A 85 31.64 15.16 -40.50
C GLU A 85 31.99 15.43 -39.02
N ASN A 86 33.08 16.15 -38.75
CA ASN A 86 33.44 16.55 -37.39
C ASN A 86 32.43 17.52 -36.76
N GLU A 87 31.87 18.45 -37.55
CA GLU A 87 30.83 19.38 -37.08
C GLU A 87 29.54 18.60 -36.72
N GLU A 88 29.14 17.65 -37.57
CA GLU A 88 27.99 16.76 -37.32
C GLU A 88 28.20 15.87 -36.09
N LEU A 89 29.40 15.33 -35.90
CA LEU A 89 29.78 14.57 -34.71
C LEU A 89 29.76 15.43 -33.45
N CYS A 90 30.20 16.69 -33.54
CA CYS A 90 30.17 17.63 -32.41
C CYS A 90 28.74 17.90 -31.94
N ILE A 91 27.83 18.15 -32.89
CA ILE A 91 26.40 18.35 -32.60
C ILE A 91 25.79 17.08 -31.98
N SER A 92 26.08 15.93 -32.58
CA SER A 92 25.57 14.63 -32.09
C SER A 92 26.05 14.33 -30.68
N LYS A 93 27.31 14.63 -30.37
CA LYS A 93 27.89 14.50 -29.03
C LYS A 93 27.13 15.35 -28.01
N GLN A 94 26.89 16.63 -28.29
CA GLN A 94 26.16 17.52 -27.38
C GLN A 94 24.73 17.04 -27.12
N VAL A 95 24.04 16.55 -28.15
CA VAL A 95 22.69 15.98 -28.01
C VAL A 95 22.70 14.74 -27.11
N LEU A 96 23.71 13.88 -27.25
CA LEU A 96 23.85 12.69 -26.41
C LEU A 96 24.19 13.06 -24.96
N GLU A 97 25.08 14.02 -24.74
CA GLU A 97 25.42 14.54 -23.40
C GLU A 97 24.16 15.07 -22.69
N LYS A 98 23.33 15.85 -23.39
CA LYS A 98 22.06 16.33 -22.84
C LYS A 98 21.10 15.19 -22.47
N LYS A 99 20.99 14.17 -23.33
CA LYS A 99 20.17 12.99 -23.03
C LYS A 99 20.69 12.20 -21.82
N ILE A 100 22.00 12.13 -21.63
CA ILE A 100 22.60 11.47 -20.47
C ILE A 100 22.22 12.24 -19.20
N GLU A 101 22.30 13.58 -19.21
CA GLU A 101 21.90 14.42 -18.08
C GLU A 101 20.42 14.23 -17.72
N GLU A 102 19.53 14.26 -18.72
CA GLU A 102 18.08 14.02 -18.53
C GLU A 102 17.81 12.63 -17.93
N LEU A 103 18.55 11.60 -18.35
CA LEU A 103 18.43 10.25 -17.80
C LEU A 103 18.94 10.15 -16.36
N LEU A 104 19.99 10.89 -16.00
CA LEU A 104 20.50 10.94 -14.63
C LEU A 104 19.50 11.60 -13.69
N ASP A 105 18.90 12.73 -14.10
CA ASP A 105 17.85 13.41 -13.32
C ASP A 105 16.63 12.50 -13.12
N LEU A 106 16.17 11.84 -14.20
CA LEU A 106 15.11 10.84 -14.11
C LEU A 106 15.46 9.72 -13.12
N GLN A 107 16.68 9.20 -13.17
CA GLN A 107 17.13 8.15 -12.25
C GLN A 107 17.10 8.62 -10.79
N GLU A 108 17.51 9.85 -10.52
CA GLU A 108 17.48 10.44 -9.18
C GLU A 108 16.04 10.63 -8.68
N GLN A 109 15.14 11.10 -9.54
CA GLN A 109 13.71 11.18 -9.24
C GLN A 109 13.11 9.81 -8.90
N TYR A 110 13.42 8.76 -9.67
CA TYR A 110 12.95 7.40 -9.39
C TYR A 110 13.46 6.90 -8.04
N LYS A 111 14.75 7.12 -7.72
CA LYS A 111 15.31 6.76 -6.40
C LYS A 111 14.63 7.50 -5.26
N SER A 112 14.41 8.82 -5.39
CA SER A 112 13.68 9.61 -4.39
C SER A 112 12.26 9.08 -4.19
N ARG A 113 11.56 8.75 -5.27
CA ARG A 113 10.21 8.20 -5.22
C ARG A 113 10.16 6.82 -4.57
N GLU A 114 11.13 5.96 -4.88
CA GLU A 114 11.26 4.64 -4.26
C GLU A 114 11.45 4.77 -2.74
N VAL A 115 12.35 5.65 -2.30
CA VAL A 115 12.58 5.91 -0.86
C VAL A 115 11.35 6.50 -0.17
N ALA A 116 10.59 7.37 -0.84
CA ALA A 116 9.35 7.90 -0.30
C ALA A 116 8.29 6.79 -0.13
N MET A 117 8.19 5.89 -1.11
CA MET A 117 7.25 4.77 -1.08
C MET A 117 7.60 3.74 0.00
N THR A 118 8.88 3.41 0.17
CA THR A 118 9.32 2.47 1.21
C THR A 118 9.05 3.02 2.61
N ARG A 119 9.32 4.31 2.87
CA ARG A 119 8.99 4.96 4.14
C ARG A 119 7.49 4.96 4.43
N SER A 120 6.67 5.31 3.44
CA SER A 120 5.20 5.29 3.59
C SER A 120 4.68 3.87 3.86
N LEU A 121 5.30 2.85 3.26
CA LEU A 121 4.94 1.46 3.50
C LEU A 121 5.27 1.04 4.93
N GLU A 122 6.45 1.39 5.43
CA GLU A 122 6.89 1.12 6.80
C GLU A 122 5.95 1.77 7.83
N GLU A 123 5.63 3.06 7.65
CA GLU A 123 4.67 3.78 8.50
C GLU A 123 3.27 3.12 8.50
N SER A 124 2.83 2.62 7.35
CA SER A 124 1.55 1.91 7.25
C SER A 124 1.59 0.54 7.94
N GLY A 125 2.73 -0.15 7.90
CA GLY A 125 2.95 -1.42 8.59
C GLY A 125 2.94 -1.27 10.11
N GLU A 126 3.51 -0.17 10.63
CA GLU A 126 3.45 0.15 12.06
C GLU A 126 2.01 0.40 12.51
N LYS A 127 1.25 1.20 11.77
CA LYS A 127 -0.18 1.44 12.05
C LYS A 127 -1.00 0.16 12.02
N PHE A 128 -0.73 -0.73 11.06
CA PHE A 128 -1.39 -2.03 11.00
C PHE A 128 -1.08 -2.91 12.21
N SER A 129 0.16 -2.86 12.70
CA SER A 129 0.57 -3.58 13.91
C SER A 129 -0.16 -3.06 15.14
N GLN A 130 -0.25 -1.74 15.31
CA GLN A 130 -1.04 -1.12 16.39
C GLN A 130 -2.53 -1.50 16.32
N LEU A 131 -3.12 -1.51 15.11
CA LEU A 131 -4.50 -1.95 14.91
C LEU A 131 -4.68 -3.43 15.25
N SER A 132 -3.71 -4.28 14.90
CA SER A 132 -3.72 -5.70 15.23
C SER A 132 -3.72 -5.91 16.75
N ASP A 133 -2.88 -5.18 17.48
CA ASP A 133 -2.82 -5.24 18.94
C ASP A 133 -4.13 -4.79 19.59
N LEU A 134 -4.72 -3.71 19.08
CA LEU A 134 -6.02 -3.22 19.55
C LEU A 134 -7.14 -4.25 19.30
N VAL A 135 -7.13 -4.92 18.15
CA VAL A 135 -8.07 -6.00 17.84
C VAL A 135 -7.87 -7.19 18.79
N ALA A 136 -6.63 -7.56 19.09
CA ALA A 136 -6.33 -8.62 20.06
C ALA A 136 -6.83 -8.27 21.47
N PHE A 137 -6.63 -7.03 21.89
CA PHE A 137 -7.15 -6.50 23.15
C PHE A 137 -8.69 -6.54 23.21
N PHE A 138 -9.39 -6.11 22.17
CA PHE A 138 -10.86 -6.21 22.18
C PHE A 138 -11.34 -7.66 22.17
N LYS A 139 -10.65 -8.56 21.45
CA LYS A 139 -10.97 -9.99 21.47
C LYS A 139 -10.84 -10.60 22.87
N SER A 140 -9.92 -10.12 23.72
CA SER A 140 -9.76 -10.62 25.08
C SER A 140 -10.84 -10.11 26.04
N ILE A 141 -11.38 -8.90 25.83
CA ILE A 141 -12.39 -8.28 26.71
C ILE A 141 -13.83 -8.72 26.38
N ILE A 142 -14.11 -9.00 25.11
CA ILE A 142 -15.46 -9.39 24.64
C ILE A 142 -16.06 -10.56 25.46
N PRO A 143 -15.34 -11.67 25.76
CA PRO A 143 -15.88 -12.78 26.52
C PRO A 143 -16.36 -12.39 27.91
N ASP A 144 -15.54 -11.63 28.65
CA ASP A 144 -15.88 -11.20 30.01
C ASP A 144 -17.08 -10.26 30.01
N THR A 145 -17.13 -9.34 29.02
CA THR A 145 -18.27 -8.44 28.84
C THR A 145 -19.54 -9.21 28.53
N LYS A 146 -19.47 -10.21 27.64
CA LYS A 146 -20.61 -11.11 27.35
C LYS A 146 -21.08 -11.86 28.60
N LYS A 147 -20.14 -12.34 29.42
CA LYS A 147 -20.46 -13.01 30.69
C LYS A 147 -21.16 -12.07 31.67
N ALA A 148 -20.69 -10.83 31.78
CA ALA A 148 -21.33 -9.82 32.62
C ALA A 148 -22.77 -9.49 32.15
N ILE A 149 -22.97 -9.32 30.83
CA ILE A 149 -24.29 -9.07 30.23
C ILE A 149 -25.25 -10.23 30.53
N THR A 150 -24.86 -11.47 30.27
CA THR A 150 -25.71 -12.65 30.54
C THR A 150 -26.04 -12.82 32.03
N SER A 151 -25.15 -12.37 32.93
CA SER A 151 -25.43 -12.34 34.36
C SER A 151 -26.45 -11.25 34.72
N ALA A 152 -26.32 -10.06 34.13
CA ALA A 152 -27.25 -8.96 34.33
C ALA A 152 -28.66 -9.31 33.83
N GLU A 153 -28.78 -9.92 32.65
CA GLU A 153 -30.05 -10.41 32.08
C GLU A 153 -30.79 -11.34 33.06
N LYS A 154 -30.08 -12.31 33.66
CA LYS A 154 -30.68 -13.21 34.67
C LYS A 154 -31.20 -12.46 35.90
N SER A 155 -30.47 -11.44 36.35
CA SER A 155 -30.90 -10.64 37.50
C SER A 155 -32.11 -9.76 37.20
N ILE A 156 -32.19 -9.24 35.96
CA ILE A 156 -33.33 -8.46 35.48
C ILE A 156 -34.58 -9.35 35.41
N ASP A 157 -34.48 -10.55 34.82
CA ASP A 157 -35.60 -11.49 34.76
C ASP A 157 -36.14 -11.86 36.15
N LEU A 158 -35.25 -12.08 37.12
CA LEU A 158 -35.64 -12.32 38.51
C LEU A 158 -36.39 -11.11 39.11
N LEU A 159 -35.94 -9.89 38.84
CA LEU A 159 -36.58 -8.66 39.31
C LEU A 159 -37.94 -8.44 38.65
N GLU A 160 -38.06 -8.65 37.34
CA GLU A 160 -39.34 -8.56 36.62
C GLU A 160 -40.37 -9.54 37.19
N ASN A 161 -39.96 -10.77 37.51
CA ASN A 161 -40.83 -11.74 38.17
C ASN A 161 -41.29 -11.26 39.56
N ARG A 162 -40.41 -10.60 40.33
CA ARG A 162 -40.78 -10.01 41.63
C ARG A 162 -41.74 -8.83 41.49
N CYS A 163 -41.53 -7.97 40.49
CA CYS A 163 -42.41 -6.84 40.20
C CYS A 163 -43.83 -7.33 39.85
N ARG A 164 -43.96 -8.33 38.98
CA ARG A 164 -45.26 -8.96 38.65
C ARG A 164 -45.99 -9.47 39.90
N ASN A 165 -45.30 -10.18 40.79
CA ASN A 165 -45.90 -10.66 42.03
C ASN A 165 -46.40 -9.51 42.93
N LEU A 166 -45.67 -8.40 42.99
CA LEU A 166 -46.09 -7.23 43.76
C LEU A 166 -47.30 -6.53 43.12
N GLU A 167 -47.34 -6.42 41.80
CA GLU A 167 -48.49 -5.88 41.05
C GLU A 167 -49.76 -6.70 41.30
N ASP A 168 -49.65 -8.03 41.34
CA ASP A 168 -50.77 -8.91 41.70
C ASP A 168 -51.25 -8.67 43.13
N ILE A 169 -50.33 -8.54 44.09
CA ILE A 169 -50.66 -8.25 45.49
C ILE A 169 -51.35 -6.89 45.63
N ILE A 170 -50.84 -5.86 44.94
CA ILE A 170 -51.44 -4.51 44.93
C ILE A 170 -52.85 -4.61 44.34
N SER A 171 -53.02 -5.28 43.20
CA SER A 171 -54.32 -5.47 42.56
C SER A 171 -55.34 -6.13 43.49
N VAL A 172 -54.95 -7.15 44.25
CA VAL A 172 -55.81 -7.80 45.25
C VAL A 172 -56.17 -6.85 46.39
N LYS A 173 -55.20 -6.08 46.89
CA LYS A 173 -55.42 -5.09 47.95
C LYS A 173 -56.34 -3.97 47.49
N ASP A 174 -56.16 -3.46 46.28
CA ASP A 174 -57.00 -2.41 45.68
C ASP A 174 -58.46 -2.87 45.58
N ARG A 175 -58.70 -4.09 45.08
CA ARG A 175 -60.05 -4.68 45.07
C ARG A 175 -60.66 -4.78 46.48
N LYS A 176 -59.86 -5.16 47.48
CA LYS A 176 -60.32 -5.24 48.87
C LYS A 176 -60.63 -3.86 49.46
N ILE A 177 -59.84 -2.84 49.15
CA ILE A 177 -60.09 -1.46 49.55
C ILE A 177 -61.41 -0.98 48.95
N VAL A 178 -61.62 -1.17 47.64
CA VAL A 178 -62.89 -0.81 46.97
C VAL A 178 -64.07 -1.50 47.65
N ALA A 179 -64.00 -2.81 47.89
CA ALA A 179 -65.08 -3.54 48.57
C ALA A 179 -65.37 -3.03 50.00
N LEU A 180 -64.34 -2.70 50.78
CA LEU A 180 -64.50 -2.12 52.11
C LEU A 180 -65.10 -0.71 52.05
N VAL A 181 -64.69 0.11 51.09
CA VAL A 181 -65.25 1.44 50.86
C VAL A 181 -66.74 1.34 50.49
N ASP A 182 -67.10 0.43 49.59
CA ASP A 182 -68.51 0.18 49.23
C ASP A 182 -69.34 -0.26 50.44
N GLN A 183 -68.77 -1.11 51.31
CA GLN A 183 -69.40 -1.54 52.56
C GLN A 183 -69.58 -0.38 53.56
N ILE A 184 -68.60 0.53 53.68
CA ILE A 184 -68.73 1.72 54.54
C ILE A 184 -69.81 2.65 53.99
N LEU A 185 -69.84 2.87 52.67
CA LEU A 185 -70.82 3.72 52.01
C LEU A 185 -72.25 3.16 52.15
N SER A 186 -72.43 1.84 52.10
CA SER A 186 -73.74 1.22 52.31
C SER A 186 -74.22 1.33 53.77
N ASN A 187 -73.32 1.20 54.75
CA ASN A 187 -73.65 1.39 56.17
C ASN A 187 -73.99 2.86 56.51
N THR A 188 -73.27 3.81 55.92
CA THR A 188 -73.48 5.26 56.16
C THR A 188 -74.70 5.81 55.42
N LYS A 189 -75.09 5.24 54.26
CA LYS A 189 -76.35 5.59 53.57
C LYS A 189 -77.61 5.40 54.42
N HIS A 190 -77.54 4.62 55.49
CA HIS A 190 -78.68 4.35 56.38
C HIS A 190 -78.61 5.07 57.74
N SER A 191 -77.60 5.93 57.97
CA SER A 191 -77.45 6.63 59.25
C SER A 191 -76.89 8.04 59.05
N ASP A 192 -77.75 8.97 58.62
CA ASP A 192 -77.44 10.38 58.83
C ASP A 192 -77.53 10.66 60.32
N VAL A 193 -76.38 10.79 60.98
CA VAL A 193 -76.26 11.01 62.44
C VAL A 193 -76.96 12.31 62.88
N THR A 194 -77.27 13.21 61.95
CA THR A 194 -77.99 14.45 62.20
C THR A 194 -79.51 14.32 62.07
N ILE A 195 -80.02 13.24 61.48
CA ILE A 195 -81.46 12.99 61.33
C ILE A 195 -81.89 11.94 62.34
N GLU A 196 -82.98 12.20 63.05
CA GLU A 196 -83.53 11.24 63.99
C GLU A 196 -83.93 9.95 63.26
N PRO A 197 -83.40 8.78 63.70
CA PRO A 197 -83.65 7.52 63.04
C PRO A 197 -85.10 7.08 63.25
N GLU A 198 -85.66 6.38 62.26
CA GLU A 198 -87.03 5.86 62.31
C GLU A 198 -87.20 4.69 63.31
N ILE A 199 -86.12 3.92 63.49
CA ILE A 199 -86.05 2.82 64.42
C ILE A 199 -84.76 3.01 65.24
N TYR A 200 -84.89 3.11 66.55
CA TYR A 200 -83.72 3.19 67.43
C TYR A 200 -83.06 1.81 67.52
N SER A 201 -81.75 1.77 67.28
CA SER A 201 -80.96 0.54 67.34
C SER A 201 -80.71 0.08 68.79
N SER A 202 -80.86 0.98 69.77
CA SER A 202 -80.74 0.65 71.19
C SER A 202 -81.52 1.58 72.11
N THR A 203 -81.75 1.14 73.35
CA THR A 203 -82.36 1.97 74.41
C THR A 203 -81.48 3.17 74.77
N HIS A 204 -80.16 3.05 74.64
CA HIS A 204 -79.22 4.15 74.87
C HIS A 204 -79.37 5.24 73.80
N GLU A 205 -79.47 4.83 72.53
CA GLU A 205 -79.69 5.73 71.40
C GLU A 205 -81.02 6.48 71.52
N ARG A 206 -82.11 5.78 71.89
CA ARG A 206 -83.41 6.41 72.16
C ARG A 206 -83.33 7.49 73.24
N LYS A 207 -82.64 7.21 74.35
CA LYS A 207 -82.45 8.20 75.44
C LYS A 207 -81.61 9.40 74.98
N LEU A 208 -80.62 9.17 74.13
CA LEU A 208 -79.77 10.22 73.59
C LEU A 208 -80.55 11.17 72.67
N TRP A 209 -81.39 10.64 71.78
CA TRP A 209 -82.28 11.45 70.92
C TRP A 209 -83.36 12.19 71.71
N ALA A 210 -83.93 11.57 72.75
CA ALA A 210 -84.85 12.25 73.67
C ALA A 210 -84.18 13.46 74.35
N LYS A 211 -82.97 13.28 74.89
CA LYS A 211 -82.20 14.39 75.49
C LYS A 211 -81.89 15.51 74.50
N ARG A 212 -81.51 15.17 73.26
CA ARG A 212 -81.28 16.17 72.20
C ARG A 212 -82.55 16.93 71.82
N ARG A 213 -83.71 16.25 71.82
CA ARG A 213 -85.02 16.88 71.58
C ARG A 213 -85.34 17.89 72.67
N ASP A 214 -85.18 17.49 73.94
CA ASP A 214 -85.35 18.37 75.10
C ASP A 214 -84.39 19.58 75.04
N GLU A 215 -83.11 19.35 74.68
CA GLU A 215 -82.12 20.42 74.52
C GLU A 215 -82.48 21.38 73.37
N SER A 216 -83.08 20.88 72.28
CA SER A 216 -83.49 21.70 71.13
C SER A 216 -84.64 22.67 71.40
N GLU A 217 -85.39 22.46 72.48
CA GLU A 217 -86.43 23.41 72.91
C GLU A 217 -85.84 24.75 73.38
N TYR A 218 -84.62 24.72 73.93
CA TYR A 218 -83.97 25.89 74.53
C TYR A 218 -82.67 26.31 73.82
N ASP A 219 -82.01 25.41 73.10
CA ASP A 219 -80.79 25.70 72.33
C ASP A 219 -81.05 25.72 70.82
N LEU A 220 -80.99 26.93 70.26
CA LEU A 220 -81.25 27.21 68.85
C LEU A 220 -80.20 26.56 67.93
N GLU A 221 -78.99 26.32 68.43
CA GLU A 221 -77.92 25.71 67.65
C GLU A 221 -78.08 24.19 67.54
N THR A 222 -78.57 23.54 68.60
CA THR A 222 -79.00 22.14 68.57
C THR A 222 -80.17 21.94 67.59
N ARG A 223 -81.12 22.88 67.51
CA ARG A 223 -82.25 22.81 66.58
C ARG A 223 -81.87 22.95 65.09
N LYS A 224 -80.79 23.68 64.78
CA LYS A 224 -80.26 23.74 63.40
C LYS A 224 -79.43 22.51 63.04
N LYS A 225 -78.79 21.90 64.03
CA LYS A 225 -77.84 20.80 63.84
C LYS A 225 -78.50 19.44 63.67
N TYR A 226 -79.69 19.23 64.24
CA TYR A 226 -80.40 17.96 64.18
C TYR A 226 -81.80 18.10 63.59
N THR A 227 -82.19 17.16 62.74
CA THR A 227 -83.54 17.05 62.19
C THR A 227 -84.32 16.00 62.97
N PHE A 228 -85.29 16.44 63.76
CA PHE A 228 -86.16 15.55 64.54
C PHE A 228 -87.35 15.09 63.68
N ARG A 229 -87.72 13.82 63.77
CA ARG A 229 -88.92 13.29 63.12
C ARG A 229 -90.15 13.54 64.02
N PRO A 230 -91.35 13.81 63.47
CA PRO A 230 -92.57 13.97 64.26
C PRO A 230 -92.87 12.76 65.15
#